data_AF-A0A679JX68-F1
#
_entry.id   AF-A0A679JX68-F1
#
_cell.length_a   1.000
_cell.length_b   1.000
_cell.length_c   1.000
_cell.angle_alpha   90.00
_cell.angle_beta   90.00
_cell.angle_gamma   90.00
#
_symmetry.space_group_name_H-M   'P 1'
#
loop_
_entity.id
_entity.type
_entity.pdbx_description
1 polymer ?
#
loop_
_entity_poly.entity_id
_entity_poly.type
_entity_poly.pdbx_seq_one_letter_code
_entity_poly.pdbx_strand_id
1 'polypeptide(L)'
;MAAPVPTLGFPSKSAAIEAMKAANMPPKEIAAAIGISLRNYYRLEAYTRKGRGRQIVLSRDMMDAAAPHAKVRNISVHELMRQILETVLEEGMVDNVLDDLAGEQ
;
A
#
# COMPACT_ATOMS: atom_id res chain seq x y z
N MET A 1 -14.90 8.57 -23.21
CA MET A 1 -13.70 8.72 -22.36
C MET A 1 -13.74 10.11 -21.75
N ALA A 2 -14.04 10.22 -20.45
CA ALA A 2 -14.19 11.52 -19.79
C ALA A 2 -12.81 12.16 -19.53
N ALA A 3 -12.64 13.41 -19.96
CA ALA A 3 -11.41 14.17 -19.78
C ALA A 3 -11.05 14.32 -18.30
N PRO A 4 -9.76 14.27 -17.93
CA PRO A 4 -9.34 14.39 -16.54
C PRO A 4 -9.63 15.81 -16.03
N VAL A 5 -10.45 15.89 -14.99
CA VAL A 5 -10.74 17.15 -14.28
C VAL A 5 -9.42 17.72 -13.75
N PRO A 6 -8.97 18.90 -14.21
CA PRO A 6 -7.67 19.46 -13.85
C PRO A 6 -7.69 19.90 -12.39
N THR A 7 -7.13 19.09 -11.50
CA THR A 7 -6.87 19.49 -10.12
C THR A 7 -5.70 20.46 -10.11
N LEU A 8 -5.99 21.77 -10.01
CA LEU A 8 -5.02 22.83 -9.70
C LEU A 8 -3.78 22.89 -10.63
N GLY A 9 -3.93 22.54 -11.90
CA GLY A 9 -2.84 22.60 -12.88
C GLY A 9 -1.86 21.42 -12.84
N PHE A 10 -2.12 20.38 -12.03
CA PHE A 10 -1.29 19.17 -11.98
C PHE A 10 -1.82 18.04 -12.88
N PRO A 11 -0.95 17.23 -13.49
CA PRO A 11 -1.34 16.16 -14.41
C PRO A 11 -2.10 15.01 -13.74
N SER A 12 -2.07 14.89 -12.41
CA SER A 12 -2.76 13.86 -11.64
C SER A 12 -2.93 14.27 -10.17
N LYS A 13 -3.96 13.72 -9.51
CA LYS A 13 -4.25 13.95 -8.07
C LYS A 13 -3.07 13.52 -7.16
N SER A 14 -2.37 12.46 -7.54
CA SER A 14 -1.15 11.97 -6.88
C SER A 14 0.03 12.95 -7.02
N ALA A 15 0.18 13.60 -8.17
CA ALA A 15 1.21 14.62 -8.38
C ALA A 15 0.92 15.89 -7.57
N ALA A 16 -0.35 16.28 -7.45
CA ALA A 16 -0.76 17.40 -6.59
C ALA A 16 -0.45 17.13 -5.11
N ILE A 17 -0.68 15.89 -4.62
CA ILE A 17 -0.33 15.48 -3.26
C ILE A 17 1.19 15.58 -3.03
N GLU A 18 2.01 15.13 -3.99
CA GLU A 18 3.48 15.18 -3.86
C GLU A 18 4.01 16.62 -3.84
N ALA A 19 3.49 17.50 -4.72
CA ALA A 19 3.86 18.92 -4.77
C ALA A 19 3.44 19.69 -3.50
N MET A 20 2.22 19.46 -2.99
CA MET A 20 1.74 20.12 -1.77
C MET A 20 2.43 19.59 -0.51
N LYS A 21 2.86 18.33 -0.51
CA LYS A 21 3.67 17.76 0.57
C LYS A 21 5.10 18.34 0.56
N ALA A 22 5.68 18.58 -0.61
CA ALA A 22 6.95 19.31 -0.74
C ALA A 22 6.85 20.76 -0.22
N ALA A 23 5.66 21.36 -0.27
CA ALA A 23 5.35 22.65 0.32
C ALA A 23 5.00 22.60 1.83
N ASN A 24 5.16 21.45 2.49
CA ASN A 24 4.93 21.25 3.94
C ASN A 24 3.48 21.51 4.42
N MET A 25 2.48 21.40 3.55
CA MET A 25 1.08 21.55 3.95
C MET A 25 0.56 20.33 4.74
N PRO A 26 -0.32 20.54 5.73
CA PRO A 26 -0.91 19.45 6.49
C PRO A 26 -1.89 18.62 5.63
N PRO A 27 -1.94 17.28 5.81
CA PRO A 27 -2.77 16.36 5.02
C PRO A 27 -4.26 16.74 4.90
N LYS A 28 -4.82 17.34 5.97
CA LYS A 28 -6.20 17.82 6.01
C LYS A 28 -6.46 18.96 5.02
N GLU A 29 -5.53 19.89 4.91
CA GLU A 29 -5.64 21.02 3.98
C GLU A 29 -5.39 20.58 2.55
N ILE A 30 -4.48 19.63 2.31
CA ILE A 30 -4.26 19.05 0.98
C ILE A 30 -5.52 18.31 0.50
N ALA A 31 -6.16 17.53 1.38
CA ALA A 31 -7.41 16.84 1.07
C ALA A 31 -8.54 17.82 0.73
N ALA A 32 -8.67 18.91 1.51
CA ALA A 32 -9.63 19.97 1.25
C ALA A 32 -9.33 20.73 -0.06
N ALA A 33 -8.07 21.04 -0.34
CA ALA A 33 -7.63 21.74 -1.55
C ALA A 33 -7.85 20.92 -2.82
N ILE A 34 -7.69 19.60 -2.75
CA ILE A 34 -7.89 18.67 -3.88
C ILE A 34 -9.36 18.22 -3.99
N GLY A 35 -10.21 18.53 -2.99
CA GLY A 35 -11.61 18.13 -2.94
C GLY A 35 -11.80 16.61 -2.76
N ILE A 36 -10.86 15.95 -2.06
CA ILE A 36 -10.92 14.51 -1.75
C ILE A 36 -11.11 14.29 -0.26
N SER A 37 -11.81 13.22 0.12
CA SER A 37 -11.89 12.84 1.52
C SER A 37 -10.51 12.42 2.06
N LEU A 38 -10.26 12.63 3.36
CA LEU A 38 -9.03 12.19 4.03
C LEU A 38 -8.75 10.69 3.84
N ARG A 39 -9.80 9.86 3.81
CA ARG A 39 -9.66 8.44 3.51
C ARG A 39 -9.12 8.19 2.09
N ASN A 40 -9.57 8.96 1.11
CA ASN A 40 -9.05 8.90 -0.25
C ASN A 40 -7.63 9.46 -0.35
N TYR A 41 -7.31 10.50 0.44
CA TYR A 41 -5.95 11.03 0.55
C TYR A 41 -4.97 9.96 1.04
N TYR A 42 -5.24 9.30 2.18
CA TYR A 42 -4.34 8.27 2.72
C TYR A 42 -4.21 7.08 1.77
N ARG A 43 -5.31 6.69 1.11
CA ARG A 43 -5.28 5.64 0.10
C ARG A 43 -4.38 6.04 -1.07
N LEU A 44 -4.53 7.24 -1.61
CA LEU A 44 -3.69 7.74 -2.71
C LEU A 44 -2.23 7.91 -2.30
N GLU A 45 -1.95 8.38 -1.08
CA GLU A 45 -0.61 8.49 -0.51
C GLU A 45 0.08 7.12 -0.40
N ALA A 46 -0.67 6.10 0.05
CA ALA A 46 -0.16 4.74 0.09
C ALA A 46 0.18 4.24 -1.33
N TYR A 47 -0.63 4.57 -2.34
CA TYR A 47 -0.33 4.23 -3.74
C TYR A 47 0.87 4.99 -4.32
N THR A 48 1.08 6.28 -4.00
CA THR A 48 2.29 7.01 -4.44
C THR A 48 3.56 6.49 -3.77
N ARG A 49 3.49 6.00 -2.53
CA ARG A 49 4.62 5.34 -1.86
C ARG A 49 4.99 3.98 -2.45
N LYS A 50 4.02 3.24 -3.03
CA LYS A 50 4.23 1.90 -3.62
C LYS A 50 5.29 1.86 -4.74
N GLY A 51 5.67 3.00 -5.33
CA GLY A 51 6.70 3.07 -6.38
C GLY A 51 8.15 3.20 -5.90
N ARG A 52 8.41 3.40 -4.60
CA ARG A 52 9.77 3.69 -4.06
C ARG A 52 10.25 2.65 -3.03
N GLY A 53 9.61 1.49 -2.94
CA GLY A 53 10.00 0.41 -2.03
C GLY A 53 11.16 -0.45 -2.56
N ARG A 54 11.98 -0.99 -1.65
CA ARG A 54 12.92 -2.07 -2.00
C ARG A 54 12.12 -3.30 -2.43
N GLN A 55 12.43 -3.85 -3.61
CA GLN A 55 11.78 -5.07 -4.09
C GLN A 55 12.36 -6.28 -3.34
N ILE A 56 11.46 -7.11 -2.80
CA ILE A 56 11.80 -8.40 -2.22
C ILE A 56 11.54 -9.45 -3.29
N VAL A 57 12.56 -10.22 -3.64
CA VAL A 57 12.43 -11.36 -4.54
C VAL A 57 11.92 -12.54 -3.73
N LEU A 58 10.80 -13.11 -4.14
CA LEU A 58 10.23 -14.32 -3.55
C LEU A 58 10.45 -15.49 -4.50
N SER A 59 10.73 -16.67 -3.95
CA SER A 59 10.85 -17.90 -4.73
C SER A 59 9.53 -18.29 -5.38
N ARG A 60 9.60 -18.96 -6.53
CA ARG A 60 8.42 -19.41 -7.28
C ARG A 60 7.54 -20.35 -6.46
N ASP A 61 8.15 -21.23 -5.66
CA ASP A 61 7.45 -22.16 -4.77
C ASP A 61 6.59 -21.44 -3.71
N MET A 62 7.09 -20.34 -3.12
CA MET A 62 6.29 -19.52 -2.20
C MET A 62 5.10 -18.87 -2.92
N MET A 63 5.29 -18.42 -4.16
CA MET A 63 4.19 -17.84 -4.94
C MET A 63 3.12 -18.88 -5.27
N ASP A 64 3.53 -20.11 -5.59
CA ASP A 64 2.60 -21.21 -5.88
C ASP A 64 1.82 -21.64 -4.64
N ALA A 65 2.50 -21.76 -3.49
CA ALA A 65 1.87 -22.05 -2.21
C ALA A 65 0.84 -20.99 -1.79
N ALA A 66 1.08 -19.72 -2.13
CA ALA A 66 0.15 -18.62 -1.84
C ALA A 66 -0.99 -18.45 -2.87
N ALA A 67 -0.86 -19.05 -4.05
CA ALA A 67 -1.87 -18.98 -5.11
C ALA A 67 -3.28 -19.44 -4.69
N PRO A 68 -3.48 -20.56 -3.96
CA PRO A 68 -4.82 -20.97 -3.52
C PRO A 68 -5.45 -19.93 -2.56
N HIS A 69 -4.67 -19.40 -1.62
CA HIS A 69 -5.13 -18.38 -0.67
C HIS A 69 -5.51 -17.07 -1.36
N ALA A 70 -4.78 -16.70 -2.42
CA ALA A 70 -5.05 -15.51 -3.21
C ALA A 70 -6.32 -15.67 -4.06
N LYS A 71 -6.53 -16.85 -4.65
CA LYS A 71 -7.73 -17.19 -5.44
C LYS A 71 -9.01 -17.11 -4.62
N VAL A 72 -9.02 -17.65 -3.40
CA VAL A 72 -10.19 -17.59 -2.50
C VAL A 72 -10.62 -16.15 -2.22
N ARG A 73 -9.65 -15.23 -2.16
CA ARG A 73 -9.86 -13.81 -1.85
C ARG A 73 -10.03 -12.93 -3.10
N ASN A 74 -9.94 -13.50 -4.30
CA ASN A 74 -9.97 -12.80 -5.59
C ASN A 74 -8.96 -11.63 -5.68
N ILE A 75 -7.76 -11.83 -5.13
CA ILE A 75 -6.66 -10.85 -5.16
C ILE A 75 -5.42 -11.45 -5.81
N SER A 76 -4.46 -10.62 -6.20
CA SER A 76 -3.18 -11.10 -6.72
C SER A 76 -2.31 -11.68 -5.60
N VAL A 77 -1.44 -12.63 -5.93
CA VAL A 77 -0.49 -13.23 -4.97
C VAL A 77 0.41 -12.15 -4.35
N HIS A 78 0.84 -11.16 -5.15
CA HIS A 78 1.62 -10.02 -4.66
C HIS A 78 0.84 -9.11 -3.71
N GLU A 79 -0.48 -8.99 -3.86
CA GLU A 79 -1.33 -8.26 -2.92
C GLU A 79 -1.51 -9.05 -1.63
N LEU A 80 -1.77 -10.36 -1.74
CA LEU A 80 -1.87 -11.24 -0.57
C LEU A 80 -0.60 -11.21 0.28
N MET A 81 0.57 -11.42 -0.34
CA MET A 81 1.85 -11.44 0.38
C MET A 81 2.13 -10.11 1.09
N ARG A 82 1.77 -9.00 0.45
CA ARG A 82 1.93 -7.67 1.05
C ARG A 82 1.02 -7.50 2.25
N GLN A 83 -0.24 -7.87 2.13
CA GLN A 83 -1.19 -7.81 3.24
C GLN A 83 -0.73 -8.67 4.42
N ILE A 84 -0.25 -9.88 4.17
CA ILE A 84 0.29 -10.74 5.23
C ILE A 84 1.46 -10.06 5.94
N LEU A 85 2.43 -9.53 5.18
CA LEU A 85 3.58 -8.84 5.77
C LEU A 85 3.19 -7.57 6.53
N GLU A 86 2.26 -6.77 5.99
CA GLU A 86 1.74 -5.57 6.69
C GLU A 86 1.08 -5.98 8.01
N THR A 87 0.18 -6.96 8.00
CA THR A 87 -0.51 -7.45 9.20
C THR A 87 0.47 -7.98 10.25
N VAL A 88 1.42 -8.83 9.88
CA VAL A 88 2.41 -9.39 10.81
C VAL A 88 3.26 -8.29 11.46
N LEU A 89 3.65 -7.27 10.69
CA LEU A 89 4.44 -6.15 11.20
C LEU A 89 3.62 -5.20 12.07
N GLU A 90 2.37 -4.89 11.68
CA GLU A 90 1.48 -3.98 12.43
C GLU A 90 1.02 -4.57 13.76
N GLU A 91 0.71 -5.87 13.79
CA GLU A 91 0.23 -6.56 14.98
C GLU A 91 1.36 -7.08 15.88
N GLY A 92 2.63 -6.85 15.51
CA GLY A 92 3.78 -7.31 16.28
C GLY A 92 3.89 -8.84 16.35
N MET A 93 3.35 -9.55 15.35
CA MET A 93 3.32 -11.01 15.30
C MET A 93 4.62 -11.62 14.76
N VAL A 94 5.66 -10.82 14.54
CA VAL A 94 6.93 -11.29 13.97
C VAL A 94 7.53 -12.40 14.82
N ASP A 95 7.64 -12.18 16.13
CA ASP A 95 8.20 -13.17 17.06
C ASP A 95 7.27 -14.40 17.11
N ASN A 96 5.95 -14.23 17.14
CA ASN A 96 5.03 -15.38 17.13
C ASN A 96 5.09 -16.22 15.84
N VAL A 97 5.34 -15.60 14.68
CA VAL A 97 5.42 -16.32 13.40
C VAL A 97 6.79 -16.98 13.23
N LEU A 98 7.84 -16.40 13.79
CA LEU A 98 9.21 -16.91 13.66
C LEU A 98 9.60 -17.89 14.79
N ASP A 99 9.10 -17.68 16.02
CA ASP A 99 9.44 -18.47 17.21
C ASP A 99 8.52 -19.68 17.43
N ASP A 100 7.38 -19.80 16.75
CA ASP A 100 6.54 -21.03 16.83
C ASP A 100 7.27 -22.27 16.24
N LEU A 101 8.39 -22.06 15.54
CA LEU A 101 9.33 -23.10 15.11
C LEU A 101 10.36 -23.50 16.19
N ALA A 102 10.39 -22.84 17.35
CA ALA A 102 11.29 -23.13 18.47
C ALA A 102 10.58 -23.92 19.60
N GLY A 103 9.42 -24.52 19.32
CA GLY A 103 8.55 -25.20 20.29
C GLY A 103 8.55 -26.73 20.27
N GLU A 104 9.56 -27.41 19.70
CA GLU A 104 9.70 -28.88 19.83
C GLU A 104 10.86 -29.23 20.80
N GLN A 105 10.49 -29.54 22.05
CA GLN A 105 11.20 -30.48 22.92
C GLN A 105 10.39 -31.77 22.99
#